data_AF-A0A5M5M3P2-F1
#
_entry.id   AF-A0A5M5M3P2-F1
#
_cell.length_a   1.000
_cell.length_b   1.000
_cell.length_c   1.000
_cell.angle_alpha   90.00
_cell.angle_beta   90.00
_cell.angle_gamma   90.00
#
_symmetry.space_group_name_H-M   'P 1'
#
loop_
_entity.id
_entity.type
_entity.pdbx_description
1 polymer ?
#
loop_
_entity_poly.entity_id
_entity_poly.type
_entity_poly.pdbx_seq_one_letter_code
_entity_poly.pdbx_strand_id
1 'polypeptide(L)'
;MKRFTLLSLFLMTVLFIGCSDSNSNPAKVAEKFTKAYYKGDFDTCNSLLEKEKFTPSKDMSEMEKEAFKEMKKNLDEMKYVITPDNEDNVVEEDYYETTFIITSKKDADLKDKFNVSVEKGDDNKWRVTDFDID
;
A
#
# COMPACT_ATOMS: atom_id res chain seq x y z
N MET A 1 -10.06 50.34 -44.58
CA MET A 1 -9.33 49.59 -45.63
C MET A 1 -8.46 48.53 -44.97
N LYS A 2 -8.49 47.30 -45.49
CA LYS A 2 -7.50 46.18 -45.37
C LYS A 2 -7.22 45.67 -43.93
N ARG A 3 -7.76 44.54 -43.46
CA ARG A 3 -7.64 43.09 -43.83
C ARG A 3 -6.37 42.38 -43.29
N PHE A 4 -6.62 41.16 -42.79
CA PHE A 4 -5.77 39.99 -42.49
C PHE A 4 -5.12 39.92 -41.10
N THR A 5 -5.60 39.12 -40.13
CA THR A 5 -5.68 37.64 -39.96
C THR A 5 -4.45 37.07 -39.24
N LEU A 6 -4.65 36.50 -38.04
CA LEU A 6 -4.10 35.23 -37.51
C LEU A 6 -4.56 35.14 -36.04
N LEU A 7 -5.62 34.43 -35.70
CA LEU A 7 -5.59 33.00 -35.34
C LEU A 7 -4.39 32.63 -34.43
N SER A 8 -4.39 33.13 -33.19
CA SER A 8 -3.67 32.52 -32.06
C SER A 8 -4.72 31.73 -31.28
N LEU A 9 -5.06 30.53 -31.73
CA LEU A 9 -4.39 29.26 -31.41
C LEU A 9 -4.27 29.06 -29.90
N PHE A 10 -5.35 28.51 -29.33
CA PHE A 10 -5.31 27.34 -28.45
C PHE A 10 -4.00 27.20 -27.64
N LEU A 11 -3.94 27.83 -26.47
CA LEU A 11 -3.18 27.24 -25.36
C LEU A 11 -4.20 26.65 -24.39
N MET A 12 -4.61 25.43 -24.76
CA MET A 12 -5.21 24.46 -23.88
C MET A 12 -4.28 24.35 -22.67
N THR A 13 -4.64 24.98 -21.56
CA THR A 13 -4.10 24.61 -20.25
C THR A 13 -4.63 23.22 -19.97
N VAL A 14 -3.90 22.24 -20.51
CA VAL A 14 -3.99 20.85 -20.08
C VAL A 14 -3.63 20.90 -18.60
N LEU A 15 -4.66 20.96 -17.77
CA LEU A 15 -4.61 20.41 -16.43
C LEU A 15 -4.14 18.98 -16.63
N PHE A 16 -2.83 18.76 -16.50
CA PHE A 16 -2.30 17.47 -16.17
C PHE A 16 -2.83 17.16 -14.76
N ILE A 17 -4.10 16.76 -14.70
CA ILE A 17 -4.49 15.67 -13.81
C ILE A 17 -3.77 14.47 -14.41
N GLY A 18 -2.44 14.42 -14.21
CA GLY A 18 -1.74 13.17 -14.28
C GLY A 18 -2.51 12.29 -13.32
N CYS A 19 -3.05 11.19 -13.84
CA CYS A 19 -3.60 10.12 -13.01
C CYS A 19 -2.62 9.96 -11.86
N SER A 20 -3.00 10.43 -10.66
CA SER A 20 -2.14 10.35 -9.50
C SER A 20 -1.88 8.87 -9.35
N ASP A 21 -0.66 8.44 -9.67
CA ASP A 21 -0.25 7.06 -9.49
C ASP A 21 -0.71 6.67 -8.09
N SER A 22 -1.41 5.55 -7.95
CA SER A 22 -1.95 5.10 -6.66
C SER A 22 -0.87 4.98 -5.58
N ASN A 23 0.41 4.98 -5.99
CA ASN A 23 1.60 4.90 -5.18
C ASN A 23 2.27 6.27 -4.94
N SER A 24 1.56 7.39 -5.13
CA SER A 24 2.05 8.75 -4.87
C SER A 24 1.80 9.24 -3.44
N ASN A 25 0.98 8.51 -2.66
CA ASN A 25 0.65 8.82 -1.28
C ASN A 25 1.16 7.70 -0.36
N PRO A 26 2.11 7.98 0.55
CA PRO A 26 2.73 6.95 1.38
C PRO A 26 1.75 6.30 2.37
N ALA A 27 0.81 7.07 2.94
CA ALA A 27 -0.22 6.53 3.82
C ALA A 27 -1.12 5.50 3.12
N LYS A 28 -1.44 5.73 1.84
CA LYS A 28 -2.18 4.74 1.02
C LYS A 28 -1.36 3.51 0.69
N VAL A 29 -0.05 3.66 0.49
CA VAL A 29 0.87 2.53 0.28
C VAL A 29 0.93 1.66 1.54
N ALA A 30 1.11 2.28 2.71
CA ALA A 30 1.09 1.59 4.00
C ALA A 30 -0.24 0.86 4.25
N GLU A 31 -1.38 1.55 4.09
CA GLU A 31 -2.71 0.96 4.29
C GLU A 31 -2.97 -0.22 3.33
N LYS A 32 -2.55 -0.10 2.07
CA LYS A 32 -2.69 -1.16 1.07
C LYS A 32 -1.83 -2.37 1.43
N PHE A 33 -0.62 -2.14 1.91
CA PHE A 33 0.29 -3.19 2.37
C PHE A 33 -0.29 -3.94 3.58
N THR A 34 -0.70 -3.24 4.64
CA THR A 34 -1.28 -3.86 5.84
C THR A 34 -2.54 -4.67 5.50
N LYS A 35 -3.42 -4.15 4.65
CA LYS A 35 -4.59 -4.89 4.16
C LYS A 35 -4.24 -6.13 3.37
N ALA A 36 -3.19 -6.09 2.57
CA ALA A 36 -2.72 -7.25 1.82
C ALA A 36 -2.13 -8.30 2.76
N TYR A 37 -1.31 -7.88 3.72
CA TYR A 37 -0.70 -8.74 4.73
C TYR A 37 -1.76 -9.55 5.52
N TYR A 38 -2.75 -8.87 6.09
CA TYR A 38 -3.83 -9.53 6.86
C TYR A 38 -4.86 -10.28 6.02
N LYS A 39 -4.71 -10.30 4.68
CA LYS A 39 -5.46 -11.18 3.75
C LYS A 39 -4.59 -12.30 3.17
N GLY A 40 -3.31 -12.34 3.54
CA GLY A 40 -2.33 -13.22 2.92
C GLY A 40 -2.15 -12.92 1.42
N ASP A 41 -2.37 -11.70 0.95
CA ASP A 41 -2.15 -11.34 -0.46
C ASP A 41 -0.69 -10.95 -0.72
N PHE A 42 0.20 -11.96 -0.64
CA PHE A 42 1.65 -11.76 -0.72
C PHE A 42 2.13 -11.26 -2.09
N ASP A 43 1.38 -11.50 -3.17
CA ASP A 43 1.70 -10.94 -4.48
C ASP A 43 1.51 -9.41 -4.45
N THR A 44 0.43 -8.91 -3.81
CA THR A 44 0.27 -7.48 -3.56
C THR A 44 1.34 -6.94 -2.61
N CYS A 45 1.66 -7.64 -1.51
CA CYS A 45 2.74 -7.23 -0.61
C CYS A 45 4.07 -7.06 -1.37
N ASN A 46 4.45 -8.05 -2.18
CA ASN A 46 5.67 -8.06 -2.98
C ASN A 46 5.71 -6.96 -4.05
N SER A 47 4.55 -6.46 -4.49
CA SER A 47 4.46 -5.32 -5.41
C SER A 47 4.73 -3.97 -4.73
N LEU A 48 4.64 -3.91 -3.41
CA LEU A 48 4.81 -2.71 -2.59
C LEU A 48 6.15 -2.69 -1.85
N LEU A 49 6.75 -3.85 -1.60
CA LEU A 49 8.05 -3.99 -0.92
C LEU A 49 9.22 -3.60 -1.82
N GLU A 50 10.19 -2.92 -1.23
CA GLU A 50 11.44 -2.58 -1.92
C GLU A 50 12.38 -3.80 -2.04
N LYS A 51 12.63 -4.50 -0.92
CA LYS A 51 13.71 -5.49 -0.81
C LYS A 51 13.21 -6.89 -0.45
N GLU A 52 12.96 -7.13 0.84
CA GLU A 52 12.67 -8.46 1.38
C GLU A 52 11.26 -8.91 0.98
N LYS A 53 11.19 -9.70 -0.09
CA LYS A 53 9.93 -10.21 -0.65
C LYS A 53 9.56 -11.55 -0.04
N PHE A 54 8.27 -11.75 0.17
CA PHE A 54 7.69 -13.07 0.44
C PHE A 54 7.88 -14.00 -0.76
N THR A 55 7.89 -15.32 -0.52
CA THR A 55 7.84 -16.30 -1.61
C THR A 55 6.59 -16.08 -2.47
N PRO A 56 6.72 -15.79 -3.78
CA PRO A 56 5.56 -15.59 -4.65
C PRO A 56 4.74 -16.86 -4.78
N SER A 57 3.41 -16.72 -4.93
CA SER A 57 2.48 -17.86 -5.02
C SER A 57 2.82 -18.84 -6.15
N LYS A 58 3.37 -18.32 -7.26
CA LYS A 58 3.81 -19.11 -8.42
C LYS A 58 5.04 -19.98 -8.17
N ASP A 59 5.87 -19.61 -7.19
CA ASP A 59 7.13 -20.28 -6.87
C ASP A 59 6.98 -21.25 -5.69
N MET A 60 5.79 -21.30 -5.06
CA MET A 60 5.43 -22.26 -4.01
C MET A 60 5.20 -23.68 -4.58
N SER A 61 5.58 -24.70 -3.82
CA SER A 61 5.20 -26.10 -4.04
C SER A 61 3.69 -26.32 -3.82
N GLU A 62 3.16 -27.45 -4.30
CA GLU A 62 1.74 -27.80 -4.09
C GLU A 62 1.36 -27.93 -2.61
N MET A 63 2.28 -28.43 -1.77
CA MET A 63 2.07 -28.52 -0.33
C MET A 63 1.98 -27.13 0.31
N GLU A 64 2.88 -26.22 -0.07
CA GLU A 64 2.86 -24.82 0.40
C GLU A 64 1.60 -24.10 -0.06
N LYS A 65 1.12 -24.35 -1.29
CA LYS A 65 -0.13 -23.77 -1.80
C LYS A 65 -1.35 -24.19 -1.00
N GLU A 66 -1.47 -25.47 -0.64
CA GLU A 66 -2.60 -25.93 0.18
C GLU A 66 -2.50 -25.39 1.62
N ALA A 67 -1.31 -25.36 2.23
CA ALA A 67 -1.10 -24.72 3.54
C ALA A 67 -1.44 -23.22 3.51
N PHE A 68 -1.04 -22.52 2.44
CA PHE A 68 -1.33 -21.10 2.25
C PHE A 68 -2.81 -20.82 2.04
N LYS A 69 -3.53 -21.72 1.35
CA LYS A 69 -4.98 -21.63 1.17
C LYS A 69 -5.73 -21.81 2.48
N GLU A 70 -5.28 -22.73 3.34
CA GLU A 70 -5.83 -22.88 4.69
C GLU A 70 -5.53 -21.65 5.56
N MET A 71 -4.30 -21.13 5.51
CA MET A 71 -3.92 -19.89 6.19
C MET A 71 -4.80 -18.72 5.74
N LYS A 72 -4.99 -18.52 4.44
CA LYS A 72 -5.89 -17.49 3.89
C LYS A 72 -7.32 -17.62 4.40
N LYS A 73 -7.84 -18.84 4.45
CA LYS A 73 -9.18 -19.11 4.98
C LYS A 73 -9.26 -18.69 6.45
N ASN A 74 -8.26 -19.02 7.27
CA ASN A 74 -8.21 -18.62 8.68
C ASN A 74 -8.14 -17.09 8.83
N LEU A 75 -7.32 -16.41 8.01
CA LEU A 75 -7.24 -14.94 8.00
C LEU A 75 -8.59 -14.30 7.62
N ASP A 76 -9.28 -14.83 6.60
CA ASP A 76 -10.60 -14.36 6.19
C ASP A 76 -11.68 -14.61 7.25
N GLU A 77 -11.55 -15.69 8.03
CA GLU A 77 -12.45 -16.03 9.12
C GLU A 77 -12.32 -15.06 10.29
N MET A 78 -11.10 -14.60 10.61
CA MET A 78 -10.84 -13.64 11.71
C MET A 78 -11.57 -12.31 11.50
N LYS A 79 -11.88 -11.91 10.26
CA LYS A 79 -12.55 -10.64 9.96
C LYS A 79 -11.83 -9.45 10.60
N TYR A 80 -10.53 -9.35 10.33
CA TYR A 80 -9.71 -8.25 10.82
C TYR A 80 -10.28 -6.87 10.45
N VAL A 81 -10.15 -5.94 11.38
CA VAL A 81 -10.47 -4.53 11.23
C VAL A 81 -9.17 -3.76 11.45
N ILE A 82 -8.77 -3.03 10.42
CA ILE A 82 -7.52 -2.27 10.36
C ILE A 82 -7.89 -0.80 10.52
N THR A 83 -7.39 -0.16 11.58
CA THR A 83 -7.66 1.25 11.88
C THR A 83 -6.34 2.00 12.00
N PRO A 84 -6.13 3.13 11.31
CA PRO A 84 -4.91 3.91 11.46
C PRO A 84 -4.83 4.51 12.88
N ASP A 85 -3.68 4.33 13.51
CA ASP A 85 -3.31 4.96 14.78
C ASP A 85 -2.56 6.26 14.46
N ASN A 86 -3.29 7.37 14.38
CA ASN A 86 -2.73 8.64 13.89
C ASN A 86 -1.95 9.42 14.96
N GLU A 87 -1.69 8.84 16.14
CA GLU A 87 -1.04 9.53 17.24
C GLU A 87 0.46 9.77 16.97
N ASP A 88 1.14 8.80 16.37
CA ASP A 88 2.62 8.77 16.27
C ASP A 88 3.15 8.72 14.82
N ASN A 89 2.37 9.19 13.84
CA ASN A 89 2.81 9.18 12.44
C ASN A 89 4.04 10.09 12.23
N VAL A 90 5.08 9.55 11.59
CA VAL A 90 6.24 10.32 11.12
C VAL A 90 6.03 10.69 9.66
N VAL A 91 6.22 11.97 9.32
CA VAL A 91 6.07 12.47 7.94
C VAL A 91 7.26 13.35 7.59
N GLU A 92 8.10 12.88 6.68
CA GLU A 92 9.22 13.60 6.10
C GLU A 92 9.08 13.64 4.56
N GLU A 93 10.03 14.27 3.84
CA GLU A 93 9.92 14.47 2.39
C GLU A 93 9.92 13.15 1.60
N ASP A 94 10.76 12.21 2.03
CA ASP A 94 11.02 10.92 1.41
C ASP A 94 10.78 9.74 2.35
N TYR A 95 10.29 9.99 3.57
CA TYR A 95 9.99 8.98 4.59
C TYR A 95 8.60 9.19 5.21
N TYR A 96 7.91 8.08 5.45
CA TYR A 96 6.63 8.05 6.16
C TYR A 96 6.54 6.80 7.02
N GLU A 97 6.14 6.98 8.27
CA GLU A 97 5.91 5.89 9.22
C GLU A 97 4.51 6.02 9.81
N THR A 98 3.84 4.89 9.96
CA THR A 98 2.50 4.85 10.55
C THR A 98 2.25 3.54 11.26
N THR A 99 1.39 3.60 12.27
CA THR A 99 0.92 2.44 13.01
C THR A 99 -0.54 2.17 12.67
N PHE A 100 -0.92 0.90 12.55
CA PHE A 100 -2.30 0.47 12.47
C PHE A 100 -2.66 -0.36 13.70
N ILE A 101 -3.83 -0.07 14.30
CA ILE A 101 -4.44 -0.95 15.28
C ILE A 101 -5.21 -2.05 14.54
N ILE A 102 -4.85 -3.29 14.84
CA ILE A 102 -5.46 -4.48 14.25
C ILE A 102 -6.35 -5.13 15.30
N THR A 103 -7.65 -5.19 15.00
CA THR A 103 -8.64 -5.88 15.85
C THR A 103 -9.34 -6.95 15.04
N SER A 104 -10.08 -7.85 15.70
CA SER A 104 -10.85 -8.91 15.06
C SER A 104 -12.32 -8.84 15.46
N LYS A 105 -13.23 -9.17 14.52
CA LYS A 105 -14.66 -9.36 14.86
C LYS A 105 -14.94 -10.75 15.44
N LYS A 106 -13.97 -11.65 15.39
CA LYS A 106 -14.07 -13.02 15.92
C LYS A 106 -13.33 -13.23 17.22
N ASP A 107 -12.38 -12.36 17.50
CA ASP A 107 -11.56 -12.39 18.69
C ASP A 107 -11.54 -10.98 19.28
N ALA A 108 -12.20 -10.84 20.43
CA ALA A 108 -12.34 -9.55 21.11
C ALA A 108 -11.06 -9.15 21.87
N ASP A 109 -10.16 -10.11 22.13
CA ASP A 109 -8.92 -9.90 22.86
C ASP A 109 -7.76 -9.56 21.91
N LEU A 110 -7.90 -9.85 20.60
CA LEU A 110 -6.91 -9.48 19.59
C LEU A 110 -6.87 -7.96 19.39
N LYS A 111 -5.72 -7.38 19.73
CA LYS A 111 -5.39 -5.98 19.56
C LYS A 111 -3.89 -5.82 19.33
N ASP A 112 -3.47 -5.99 18.09
CA ASP A 112 -2.06 -5.86 17.70
C ASP A 112 -1.79 -4.44 17.21
N LYS A 113 -0.54 -3.99 17.31
CA LYS A 113 -0.06 -2.82 16.59
C LYS A 113 0.80 -3.27 15.42
N PHE A 114 0.51 -2.73 14.24
CA PHE A 114 1.23 -3.04 13.01
C PHE A 114 1.90 -1.78 12.48
N ASN A 115 3.22 -1.71 12.60
CA ASN A 115 4.02 -0.56 12.19
C ASN A 115 4.46 -0.74 10.74
N VAL A 116 4.46 0.34 9.96
CA VAL A 116 4.86 0.33 8.55
C VAL A 116 5.67 1.57 8.23
N SER A 117 6.88 1.35 7.71
CA SER A 117 7.74 2.38 7.15
C SER A 117 7.72 2.34 5.62
N VAL A 118 7.57 3.51 5.02
CA VAL A 118 7.47 3.71 3.58
C VAL A 118 8.45 4.80 3.15
N GLU A 119 9.33 4.47 2.21
CA GLU A 119 10.31 5.40 1.65
C GLU A 119 10.03 5.68 0.17
N LYS A 120 10.36 6.90 -0.25
CA LYS A 120 10.28 7.33 -1.64
C LYS A 120 11.60 7.04 -2.34
N GLY A 121 11.59 6.07 -3.26
CA GLY A 121 12.77 5.78 -4.08
C GLY A 121 13.07 6.86 -5.12
N ASP A 122 14.26 6.78 -5.72
CA ASP A 122 14.73 7.69 -6.79
C ASP A 122 13.77 7.78 -8.00
N ASP A 123 12.97 6.74 -8.23
CA ASP A 123 11.93 6.72 -9.27
C ASP A 123 10.62 7.43 -8.87
N ASN A 124 10.67 8.21 -7.77
CA ASN A 124 9.56 8.92 -7.15
C ASN A 124 8.39 8.05 -6.68
N LYS A 125 8.60 6.74 -6.50
CA LYS A 125 7.57 5.83 -5.98
C LYS A 125 7.82 5.48 -4.52
N TRP A 126 6.74 5.55 -3.75
CA TRP A 126 6.69 5.08 -2.38
C TRP A 126 6.65 3.56 -2.32
N ARG A 127 7.50 2.97 -1.48
CA ARG A 127 7.60 1.53 -1.24
C ARG A 127 7.76 1.24 0.24
N VAL A 128 7.21 0.11 0.68
CA VAL A 128 7.43 -0.37 2.04
C VAL A 128 8.87 -0.84 2.17
N THR A 129 9.58 -0.28 3.14
CA THR A 129 10.98 -0.61 3.46
C THR A 129 11.09 -1.43 4.74
N ASP A 130 10.18 -1.25 5.69
CA ASP A 130 10.13 -2.01 6.93
C ASP A 130 8.69 -2.16 7.45
N PHE A 131 8.45 -3.21 8.22
CA PHE A 131 7.20 -3.44 8.95
C PHE A 131 7.38 -4.44 10.09
N ASP A 132 6.65 -4.24 11.18
CA ASP A 132 6.69 -5.11 12.35
C ASP A 132 5.33 -5.17 13.06
N ILE A 133 5.20 -6.15 13.96
CA ILE A 133 4.00 -6.39 14.75
C ILE A 133 4.43 -6.39 16.22
N ASP A 134 3.87 -5.46 17.01
CA ASP A 134 4.07 -5.38 18.47
C ASP A 134 3.00 -6.18 19.23
#